data_AF-A0A963JZ40-F1
#
_entry.id   AF-A0A963JZ40-F1
#
_cell.length_a   1.000
_cell.length_b   1.000
_cell.length_c   1.000
_cell.angle_alpha   90.00
_cell.angle_beta   90.00
_cell.angle_gamma   90.00
#
_symmetry.space_group_name_H-M   'P 1'
#
loop_
_entity.id
_entity.type
_entity.pdbx_description
1 polymer ?
#
loop_
_entity_poly.entity_id
_entity_poly.type
_entity_poly.pdbx_seq_one_letter_code
_entity_poly.pdbx_strand_id
1 'polypeptide(L)'
;MVGAAAWIVLAACGGGSDDGPGVVQPPANPAGRGQLLASSPLGAIAPAEIAAALAQDGSHVQGVVPRYSVVSWRLEYTTLDANGGEVRASGLISVPQKPAGSASPVLSYQHGTIFRDAEAPSNNAVPGEVSVVLASLGYVVVAPDYVGFGASRGTLHPYLLSAPTAAAVVDLLTASKVWR
;
A
#
# COMPACT_ATOMS: atom_id res chain seq x y z
N MET A 1 -37.78 12.74 52.50
CA MET A 1 -36.42 13.32 52.43
C MET A 1 -35.90 13.05 51.03
N VAL A 2 -35.46 14.12 50.36
CA VAL A 2 -35.28 14.24 48.91
C VAL A 2 -34.05 13.45 48.44
N GLY A 3 -34.22 12.59 47.43
CA GLY A 3 -33.12 11.86 46.78
C GLY A 3 -32.39 12.77 45.80
N ALA A 4 -31.09 13.00 46.03
CA ALA A 4 -30.24 13.76 45.13
C ALA A 4 -29.73 12.85 44.00
N ALA A 5 -30.16 13.12 42.77
CA ALA A 5 -29.57 12.53 41.58
C ALA A 5 -28.26 13.26 41.25
N ALA A 6 -27.13 12.55 41.34
CA ALA A 6 -25.82 13.05 40.95
C ALA A 6 -25.69 12.98 39.42
N TRP A 7 -25.64 14.13 38.77
CA TRP A 7 -25.37 14.24 37.34
C TRP A 7 -23.85 14.23 37.12
N ILE A 8 -23.35 13.16 36.52
CA ILE A 8 -21.96 13.07 36.04
C ILE A 8 -21.91 13.86 34.73
N VAL A 9 -21.25 15.02 34.74
CA VAL A 9 -20.96 15.78 33.53
C VAL A 9 -19.71 15.20 32.89
N LEU A 10 -19.85 14.58 31.72
CA LEU A 10 -18.72 14.23 30.87
C LEU A 10 -18.13 15.53 30.30
N ALA A 11 -16.97 15.95 30.80
CA ALA A 11 -16.17 16.98 30.14
C ALA A 11 -15.47 16.35 28.93
N ALA A 12 -16.09 16.47 27.75
CA ALA A 12 -15.42 16.18 26.49
C ALA A 12 -14.45 17.34 26.19
N CYS A 13 -13.15 17.06 26.20
CA CYS A 13 -12.15 17.94 25.57
C CYS A 13 -12.26 17.80 24.05
N GLY A 14 -13.37 18.31 23.49
CA GLY A 14 -13.54 18.52 22.05
C GLY A 14 -12.95 19.88 21.68
N GLY A 15 -11.64 19.92 21.44
CA GLY A 15 -10.96 21.09 20.88
C GLY A 15 -11.30 21.24 19.40
N GLY A 16 -12.51 21.70 19.11
CA GLY A 16 -12.90 22.20 17.80
C GLY A 16 -12.69 23.71 17.76
N SER A 17 -11.56 24.14 17.22
CA SER A 17 -11.32 25.54 16.89
C SER A 17 -10.98 25.66 15.41
N ASP A 18 -11.87 26.40 14.73
CA ASP A 18 -11.72 27.17 13.50
C ASP A 18 -11.80 26.44 12.15
N ASP A 19 -13.02 26.49 11.59
CA ASP A 19 -13.36 26.27 10.18
C ASP A 19 -12.74 27.38 9.29
N GLY A 20 -11.43 27.28 9.02
CA GLY A 20 -10.84 27.77 7.78
C GLY A 20 -10.87 26.66 6.73
N PRO A 21 -10.72 26.94 5.42
CA PRO A 21 -10.39 25.89 4.46
C PRO A 21 -9.09 25.24 4.95
N GLY A 22 -9.21 24.04 5.54
CA GLY A 22 -8.07 23.33 6.09
C GLY A 22 -7.03 23.22 5.00
N VAL A 23 -5.90 23.90 5.18
CA VAL A 23 -4.78 23.78 4.27
C VAL A 23 -4.36 22.32 4.38
N VAL A 24 -4.72 21.53 3.36
CA VAL A 24 -4.32 20.12 3.28
C VAL A 24 -2.80 20.16 3.11
N GLN A 25 -2.10 20.05 4.23
CA GLN A 25 -0.65 20.06 4.22
C GLN A 25 -0.21 18.79 3.48
N PRO A 26 0.70 18.90 2.49
CA PRO A 26 1.23 17.74 1.81
C PRO A 26 1.75 16.71 2.83
N PRO A 27 1.57 15.41 2.58
CA PRO A 27 2.08 14.39 3.49
C PRO A 27 3.59 14.57 3.69
N ALA A 28 4.05 14.59 4.93
CA ALA A 28 5.48 14.62 5.24
C ALA A 28 6.06 13.20 5.22
N ASN A 29 7.33 13.07 4.82
CA ASN A 29 8.06 11.81 4.99
C ASN A 29 8.52 11.70 6.46
N PRO A 30 7.96 10.77 7.27
CA PRO A 30 8.33 10.65 8.67
C PRO A 30 9.78 10.15 8.82
N ALA A 31 10.36 10.36 9.99
CA ALA A 31 11.60 9.68 10.38
C ALA A 31 11.26 8.35 11.09
N GLY A 32 11.97 7.26 10.75
CA GLY A 32 11.70 5.93 11.31
C GLY A 32 10.57 5.21 10.58
N ARG A 33 9.59 4.65 11.31
CA ARG A 33 8.51 3.86 10.70
C ARG A 33 7.76 4.62 9.60
N GLY A 34 7.58 3.96 8.46
CA GLY A 34 6.90 4.53 7.29
C GLY A 34 7.73 5.56 6.54
N GLN A 35 9.00 5.76 6.90
CA GLN A 35 9.92 6.59 6.14
C GLN A 35 10.15 5.98 4.77
N LEU A 36 9.90 6.77 3.72
CA LEU A 36 10.34 6.44 2.37
C LEU A 36 11.86 6.67 2.27
N LEU A 37 12.58 5.64 1.84
CA LEU A 37 14.04 5.65 1.65
C LEU A 37 14.42 5.81 0.18
N ALA A 38 13.71 5.11 -0.71
CA ALA A 38 13.93 5.18 -2.15
C ALA A 38 12.66 4.87 -2.94
N SER A 39 12.58 5.40 -4.16
CA SER A 39 11.52 5.13 -5.13
C SER A 39 12.15 4.93 -6.51
N SER A 40 11.83 3.85 -7.19
CA SER A 40 12.34 3.56 -8.54
C SER A 40 11.22 3.07 -9.48
N PRO A 41 11.17 3.54 -10.73
CA PRO A 41 10.16 3.10 -11.68
C PRO A 41 10.43 1.65 -12.12
N LEU A 42 9.35 0.88 -12.27
CA LEU A 42 9.37 -0.51 -12.78
C LEU A 42 8.86 -0.61 -14.22
N GLY A 43 8.31 0.48 -14.76
CA GLY A 43 7.82 0.56 -16.14
C GLY A 43 6.32 0.80 -16.23
N ALA A 44 5.84 0.81 -17.47
CA ALA A 44 4.43 0.99 -17.82
C ALA A 44 3.90 -0.25 -18.53
N ILE A 45 2.66 -0.64 -18.22
CA ILE A 45 1.97 -1.78 -18.83
C ILE A 45 0.66 -1.28 -19.43
N ALA A 46 0.42 -1.59 -20.70
CA ALA A 46 -0.78 -1.18 -21.41
C ALA A 46 -2.00 -2.09 -21.08
N PRO A 47 -3.25 -1.58 -21.22
CA PRO A 47 -4.46 -2.38 -21.02
C PRO A 47 -4.50 -3.64 -21.88
N ALA A 48 -3.98 -3.56 -23.11
CA ALA A 48 -3.95 -4.69 -24.04
C ALA A 48 -3.04 -5.83 -23.56
N GLU A 49 -1.90 -5.50 -22.93
CA GLU A 49 -0.98 -6.49 -22.36
C GLU A 49 -1.61 -7.20 -21.16
N ILE A 50 -2.32 -6.44 -20.32
CA ILE A 50 -3.07 -7.00 -19.19
C ILE A 50 -4.20 -7.89 -19.71
N ALA A 51 -4.97 -7.43 -20.69
CA ALA A 51 -6.06 -8.21 -21.28
C ALA A 51 -5.54 -9.52 -21.92
N ALA A 52 -4.40 -9.47 -22.59
CA ALA A 52 -3.75 -10.65 -23.15
C ALA A 52 -3.29 -11.64 -22.07
N ALA A 53 -2.71 -11.15 -20.96
CA ALA A 53 -2.33 -12.00 -19.83
C ALA A 53 -3.54 -12.66 -19.17
N LEU A 54 -4.66 -11.95 -19.03
CA LEU A 54 -5.90 -12.48 -18.44
C LEU A 54 -6.62 -13.49 -19.33
N ALA A 55 -6.36 -13.48 -20.64
CA ALA A 55 -6.94 -14.41 -21.61
C ALA A 55 -6.18 -15.74 -21.73
N GLN A 56 -5.04 -15.90 -21.05
CA GLN A 56 -4.27 -17.15 -21.05
C GLN A 56 -5.03 -18.27 -20.31
N ASP A 57 -4.92 -19.52 -20.78
CA ASP A 57 -5.64 -20.68 -20.24
C ASP A 57 -5.39 -20.94 -18.73
N GLY A 58 -4.30 -20.40 -18.17
CA GLY A 58 -3.98 -20.49 -16.74
C GLY A 58 -4.57 -19.39 -15.85
N SER A 59 -5.27 -18.40 -16.42
CA SER A 59 -5.88 -17.30 -15.67
C SER A 59 -7.19 -17.73 -15.03
N HIS A 60 -7.33 -17.50 -13.72
CA HIS A 60 -8.59 -17.69 -13.00
C HIS A 60 -9.44 -16.41 -12.94
N VAL A 61 -8.96 -15.31 -13.51
CA VAL A 61 -9.65 -14.02 -13.51
C VAL A 61 -10.59 -13.95 -14.72
N GLN A 62 -11.88 -13.76 -14.47
CA GLN A 62 -12.92 -13.71 -15.51
C GLN A 62 -13.69 -12.40 -15.46
N GLY A 63 -14.16 -11.93 -16.62
CA GLY A 63 -15.03 -10.75 -16.71
C GLY A 63 -14.35 -9.41 -16.38
N VAL A 64 -13.03 -9.38 -16.30
CA VAL A 64 -12.24 -8.16 -16.06
C VAL A 64 -11.83 -7.54 -17.39
N VAL A 65 -12.13 -6.24 -17.55
CA VAL A 65 -11.72 -5.45 -18.71
C VAL A 65 -10.80 -4.32 -18.24
N PRO A 66 -9.47 -4.43 -18.46
CA PRO A 66 -8.51 -3.39 -18.12
C PRO A 66 -8.84 -2.07 -18.82
N ARG A 67 -8.80 -0.94 -18.09
CA ARG A 67 -9.24 0.38 -18.61
C ARG A 67 -8.11 1.38 -18.77
N TYR A 68 -7.10 1.30 -17.92
CA TYR A 68 -6.00 2.26 -17.86
C TYR A 68 -4.66 1.55 -17.98
N SER A 69 -3.71 2.18 -18.67
CA SER A 69 -2.30 1.80 -18.54
C SER A 69 -1.88 1.96 -17.08
N VAL A 70 -0.98 1.11 -16.62
CA VAL A 70 -0.50 1.11 -15.25
C VAL A 70 0.98 1.45 -15.27
N VAL A 71 1.40 2.40 -14.44
CA VAL A 71 2.82 2.62 -14.15
C VAL A 71 3.08 2.15 -12.74
N SER A 72 4.16 1.41 -12.56
CA SER A 72 4.52 0.81 -11.29
C SER A 72 5.84 1.37 -10.78
N TRP A 73 5.96 1.48 -9.45
CA TRP A 73 7.19 1.84 -8.76
C TRP A 73 7.47 0.86 -7.64
N ARG A 74 8.75 0.57 -7.44
CA ARG A 74 9.25 -0.04 -6.23
C ARG A 74 9.56 1.05 -5.22
N LEU A 75 9.04 0.89 -4.02
CA LEU A 75 9.36 1.73 -2.87
C LEU A 75 10.20 0.93 -1.89
N GLU A 76 11.27 1.52 -1.39
CA GLU A 76 11.99 1.04 -0.21
C GLU A 76 11.63 1.94 0.96
N TYR A 77 11.24 1.33 2.09
CA TYR A 77 10.75 2.04 3.26
C TYR A 77 11.17 1.35 4.54
N THR A 78 11.08 2.09 5.63
CA THR A 78 11.41 1.62 6.97
C THR A 78 10.17 1.03 7.66
N THR A 79 10.30 -0.15 8.27
CA THR A 79 9.26 -0.82 9.05
C THR A 79 9.85 -1.65 10.19
N LEU A 80 9.10 -2.58 10.78
CA LEU A 80 9.51 -3.43 11.89
C LEU A 80 9.65 -4.91 11.48
N ASP A 81 10.69 -5.56 11.98
CA ASP A 81 10.91 -7.00 11.88
C ASP A 81 10.10 -7.80 12.92
N ALA A 82 10.32 -9.13 12.96
CA ALA A 82 9.65 -10.03 13.89
C ALA A 82 9.87 -9.70 15.38
N ASN A 83 10.98 -9.05 15.71
CA ASN A 83 11.38 -8.70 17.07
C ASN A 83 11.02 -7.25 17.43
N GLY A 84 10.37 -6.52 16.51
CA GLY A 84 10.08 -5.10 16.67
C GLY A 84 11.26 -4.18 16.39
N GLY A 85 12.35 -4.72 15.83
CA GLY A 85 13.50 -3.93 15.38
C GLY A 85 13.22 -3.25 14.05
N GLU A 86 13.79 -2.07 13.85
CA GLU A 86 13.65 -1.34 12.59
C GLU A 86 14.38 -2.06 11.45
N VAL A 87 13.71 -2.20 10.30
CA VAL A 87 14.25 -2.86 9.11
C VAL A 87 13.80 -2.15 7.84
N ARG A 88 14.67 -2.13 6.83
CA ARG A 88 14.32 -1.71 5.47
C ARG A 88 13.55 -2.83 4.78
N ALA A 89 12.35 -2.53 4.31
CA ALA A 89 11.53 -3.40 3.45
C ALA A 89 11.24 -2.73 2.10
N SER A 90 10.61 -3.46 1.19
CA SER A 90 10.11 -2.91 -0.07
C SER A 90 8.67 -3.28 -0.36
N GLY A 91 8.10 -2.59 -1.32
CA GLY A 91 6.76 -2.84 -1.83
C GLY A 91 6.54 -2.14 -3.15
N LEU A 92 5.39 -2.42 -3.73
CA LEU A 92 4.93 -1.92 -5.01
C LEU A 92 3.88 -0.83 -4.79
N ILE A 93 3.94 0.22 -5.60
CA ILE A 93 2.78 1.07 -5.90
C ILE A 93 2.50 1.04 -7.40
N SER A 94 1.28 0.64 -7.77
CA SER A 94 0.78 0.59 -9.15
C SER A 94 -0.27 1.67 -9.35
N VAL A 95 -0.05 2.58 -10.31
CA VAL A 95 -0.87 3.77 -10.52
C VAL A 95 -1.49 3.77 -11.92
N PRO A 96 -2.83 3.86 -12.03
CA PRO A 96 -3.51 4.01 -13.31
C PRO A 96 -3.21 5.36 -13.93
N GLN A 97 -2.89 5.35 -15.21
CA GLN A 97 -2.70 6.54 -16.01
C GLN A 97 -4.09 7.08 -16.43
N LYS A 98 -4.59 8.02 -15.64
CA LYS A 98 -5.85 8.74 -15.87
C LYS A 98 -5.59 10.16 -16.36
N PRO A 99 -6.58 10.84 -16.96
CA PRO A 99 -6.49 12.27 -17.23
C PRO A 99 -6.12 13.07 -15.98
N ALA A 100 -5.33 14.13 -16.16
CA ALA A 100 -4.89 14.99 -15.07
C ALA A 100 -6.08 15.49 -14.22
N GLY A 101 -5.91 15.52 -12.90
CA GLY A 101 -6.97 15.90 -11.95
C GLY A 101 -7.96 14.78 -11.60
N SER A 102 -7.90 13.62 -12.25
CA SER A 102 -8.75 12.48 -11.87
C SER A 102 -8.31 11.87 -10.55
N ALA A 103 -9.25 11.66 -9.64
CA ALA A 103 -9.00 10.94 -8.40
C ALA A 103 -9.00 9.41 -8.62
N SER A 104 -8.26 8.71 -7.77
CA SER A 104 -8.28 7.25 -7.69
C SER A 104 -8.41 6.84 -6.22
N PRO A 105 -9.33 5.92 -5.88
CA PRO A 105 -9.30 5.29 -4.57
C PRO A 105 -7.98 4.53 -4.38
N VAL A 106 -7.49 4.50 -3.15
CA VAL A 106 -6.33 3.68 -2.77
C VAL A 106 -6.82 2.30 -2.35
N LEU A 107 -6.19 1.26 -2.89
CA LEU A 107 -6.43 -0.13 -2.51
C LEU A 107 -5.13 -0.72 -1.98
N SER A 108 -5.11 -1.13 -0.72
CA SER A 108 -3.98 -1.88 -0.17
C SER A 108 -4.20 -3.36 -0.45
N TYR A 109 -3.29 -3.98 -1.20
CA TYR A 109 -3.36 -5.38 -1.57
C TYR A 109 -2.30 -6.18 -0.80
N GLN A 110 -2.72 -7.30 -0.22
CA GLN A 110 -1.87 -8.20 0.55
C GLN A 110 -1.77 -9.52 -0.21
N HIS A 111 -0.57 -9.86 -0.68
CA HIS A 111 -0.35 -11.13 -1.38
C HIS A 111 -0.52 -12.32 -0.43
N GLY A 112 -0.84 -13.48 -1.00
CA GLY A 112 -0.88 -14.76 -0.28
C GLY A 112 0.52 -15.29 0.02
N THR A 113 0.62 -16.53 0.49
CA THR A 113 1.91 -17.16 0.77
C THR A 113 2.76 -17.26 -0.50
N ILE A 114 3.96 -16.69 -0.45
CA ILE A 114 5.00 -16.83 -1.48
C ILE A 114 6.23 -17.51 -0.89
N PHE A 115 7.02 -18.16 -1.73
CA PHE A 115 8.22 -18.89 -1.30
C PHE A 115 9.50 -18.34 -1.93
N ARG A 116 9.38 -17.64 -3.06
CA ARG A 116 10.50 -17.10 -3.81
C ARG A 116 10.47 -15.59 -3.78
N ASP A 117 11.64 -14.98 -3.61
CA ASP A 117 11.80 -13.53 -3.66
C ASP A 117 11.33 -12.91 -4.98
N ALA A 118 11.41 -13.66 -6.08
CA ALA A 118 10.92 -13.25 -7.39
C ALA A 118 9.38 -13.12 -7.44
N GLU A 119 8.65 -13.69 -6.49
CA GLU A 119 7.18 -13.60 -6.39
C GLU A 119 6.74 -12.36 -5.60
N ALA A 120 7.68 -11.64 -4.96
CA ALA A 120 7.38 -10.42 -4.23
C ALA A 120 6.80 -9.33 -5.16
N PRO A 121 5.72 -8.63 -4.77
CA PRO A 121 5.06 -7.63 -5.61
C PRO A 121 6.00 -6.63 -6.31
N SER A 122 7.00 -6.09 -5.61
CA SER A 122 7.92 -5.10 -6.19
C SER A 122 8.98 -5.69 -7.13
N ASN A 123 9.17 -7.01 -7.12
CA ASN A 123 10.00 -7.75 -8.07
C ASN A 123 9.17 -8.33 -9.23
N ASN A 124 7.84 -8.37 -9.10
CA ASN A 124 6.92 -9.04 -9.99
C ASN A 124 5.80 -8.09 -10.47
N ALA A 125 6.16 -6.93 -11.00
CA ALA A 125 5.19 -5.98 -11.56
C ALA A 125 4.88 -6.32 -13.03
N VAL A 126 4.16 -7.42 -13.28
CA VAL A 126 3.86 -7.93 -14.63
C VAL A 126 2.35 -7.91 -14.96
N PRO A 127 1.93 -8.02 -16.24
CA PRO A 127 0.54 -7.71 -16.64
C PRO A 127 -0.55 -8.55 -15.98
N GLY A 128 -0.27 -9.80 -15.61
CA GLY A 128 -1.23 -10.71 -14.97
C GLY A 128 -1.33 -10.58 -13.45
N GLU A 129 -0.46 -9.77 -12.83
CA GLU A 129 -0.38 -9.70 -11.38
C GLU A 129 -1.53 -8.90 -10.78
N VAL A 130 -2.05 -9.38 -9.65
CA VAL A 130 -3.28 -8.85 -9.03
C VAL A 130 -3.18 -7.35 -8.78
N SER A 131 -2.01 -6.86 -8.35
CA SER A 131 -1.77 -5.44 -8.11
C SER A 131 -1.88 -4.59 -9.39
N VAL A 132 -1.37 -5.08 -10.52
CA VAL A 132 -1.43 -4.42 -11.83
C VAL A 132 -2.84 -4.50 -12.40
N VAL A 133 -3.48 -5.66 -12.32
CA VAL A 133 -4.86 -5.86 -12.79
C VAL A 133 -5.82 -4.93 -12.05
N LEU A 134 -5.74 -4.87 -10.72
CA LEU A 134 -6.56 -3.96 -9.92
C LEU A 134 -6.25 -2.49 -10.25
N ALA A 135 -4.98 -2.13 -10.43
CA ALA A 135 -4.62 -0.77 -10.81
C ALA A 135 -5.23 -0.37 -12.16
N SER A 136 -5.26 -1.30 -13.12
CA SER A 136 -5.85 -1.07 -14.45
C SER A 136 -7.35 -0.77 -14.43
N LEU A 137 -8.04 -1.11 -13.33
CA LEU A 137 -9.45 -0.79 -13.09
C LEU A 137 -9.66 0.62 -12.52
N GLY A 138 -8.57 1.31 -12.16
CA GLY A 138 -8.61 2.70 -11.71
C GLY A 138 -8.28 2.91 -10.23
N TYR A 139 -7.74 1.91 -9.53
CA TYR A 139 -7.25 2.03 -8.16
C TYR A 139 -5.77 2.40 -8.13
N VAL A 140 -5.34 3.24 -7.18
CA VAL A 140 -3.92 3.25 -6.80
C VAL A 140 -3.69 2.06 -5.89
N VAL A 141 -2.93 1.07 -6.34
CA VAL A 141 -2.73 -0.17 -5.59
C VAL A 141 -1.38 -0.15 -4.89
N VAL A 142 -1.37 -0.44 -3.60
CA VAL A 142 -0.16 -0.50 -2.77
C VAL A 142 -0.03 -1.92 -2.22
N ALA A 143 1.08 -2.58 -2.50
CA ALA A 143 1.30 -3.97 -2.13
C ALA A 143 2.70 -4.18 -1.50
N PRO A 144 2.79 -4.48 -0.19
CA PRO A 144 4.08 -4.74 0.45
C PRO A 144 4.64 -6.09 0.03
N ASP A 145 5.97 -6.20 0.00
CA ASP A 145 6.65 -7.49 -0.16
C ASP A 145 6.70 -8.30 1.13
N TYR A 146 6.40 -7.65 2.27
CA TYR A 146 6.70 -8.11 3.63
C TYR A 146 8.20 -8.25 3.93
N VAL A 147 8.50 -8.29 5.23
CA VAL A 147 9.85 -8.57 5.73
C VAL A 147 10.28 -9.98 5.32
N GLY A 148 11.53 -10.15 4.89
CA GLY A 148 12.08 -11.39 4.36
C GLY A 148 12.07 -11.50 2.82
N PHE A 149 11.42 -10.56 2.14
CA PHE A 149 11.39 -10.46 0.68
C PHE A 149 11.82 -9.06 0.20
N GLY A 150 12.09 -8.95 -1.10
CA GLY A 150 12.51 -7.73 -1.76
C GLY A 150 13.76 -7.13 -1.11
N ALA A 151 13.69 -5.86 -0.68
CA ALA A 151 14.81 -5.14 -0.07
C ALA A 151 15.26 -5.71 1.29
N SER A 152 14.43 -6.56 1.90
CA SER A 152 14.71 -7.26 3.17
C SER A 152 15.08 -8.74 2.98
N ARG A 153 15.28 -9.20 1.74
CA ARG A 153 15.69 -10.58 1.47
C ARG A 153 16.91 -10.98 2.30
N GLY A 154 16.85 -12.15 2.91
CA GLY A 154 17.89 -12.67 3.81
C GLY A 154 17.55 -12.53 5.28
N THR A 155 16.55 -11.71 5.64
CA THR A 155 15.92 -11.78 6.96
C THR A 155 14.87 -12.90 6.98
N LEU A 156 14.62 -13.49 8.15
CA LEU A 156 13.54 -14.48 8.30
C LEU A 156 12.18 -13.80 8.06
N HIS A 157 11.39 -14.34 7.12
CA HIS A 157 10.02 -13.86 6.91
C HIS A 157 9.15 -14.22 8.13
N PRO A 158 8.52 -13.23 8.81
CA PRO A 158 7.66 -13.47 9.95
C PRO A 158 6.28 -13.99 9.52
N TYR A 159 6.26 -15.21 8.98
CA TYR A 159 5.07 -15.82 8.40
C TYR A 159 3.94 -15.96 9.42
N LEU A 160 2.77 -15.40 9.08
CA LEU A 160 1.55 -15.39 9.90
C LEU A 160 1.71 -14.70 11.27
N LEU A 161 2.76 -13.89 11.48
CA LEU A 161 2.86 -13.01 12.64
C LEU A 161 2.15 -11.69 12.36
N SER A 162 1.09 -11.41 13.12
CA SER A 162 0.19 -10.28 12.90
C SER A 162 0.88 -8.92 13.02
N ALA A 163 1.67 -8.71 14.08
CA ALA A 163 2.31 -7.42 14.37
C ALA A 163 3.29 -6.95 13.27
N PRO A 164 4.30 -7.74 12.85
CA PRO A 164 5.22 -7.31 11.78
C PRO A 164 4.52 -7.22 10.42
N THR A 165 3.52 -8.08 10.14
CA THR A 165 2.73 -7.99 8.90
C THR A 165 1.95 -6.68 8.84
N ALA A 166 1.26 -6.32 9.92
CA ALA A 166 0.52 -5.06 10.01
C ALA A 166 1.45 -3.85 9.92
N ALA A 167 2.64 -3.92 10.54
CA ALA A 167 3.63 -2.87 10.45
C ALA A 167 4.07 -2.62 8.99
N ALA A 168 4.46 -3.67 8.27
CA ALA A 168 4.86 -3.58 6.86
C ALA A 168 3.76 -2.95 5.98
N VAL A 169 2.49 -3.35 6.18
CA VAL A 169 1.35 -2.80 5.44
C VAL A 169 1.14 -1.31 5.72
N VAL A 170 1.06 -0.93 7.00
CA VAL A 170 0.75 0.45 7.40
C VAL A 170 1.91 1.40 7.07
N ASP A 171 3.15 0.94 7.25
CA ASP A 171 4.34 1.73 6.98
C ASP A 171 4.52 1.96 5.48
N LEU A 172 4.24 0.96 4.63
CA LEU A 172 4.23 1.17 3.18
C LEU A 172 3.10 2.13 2.75
N LEU A 173 1.91 2.03 3.35
CA LEU A 173 0.83 3.00 3.09
C LEU A 173 1.23 4.42 3.50
N THR A 174 2.11 4.56 4.48
CA THR A 174 2.64 5.87 4.89
C THR A 174 3.69 6.36 3.90
N ALA A 175 4.68 5.54 3.56
CA ALA A 175 5.73 5.86 2.60
C ALA A 175 5.16 6.18 1.20
N SER A 176 4.10 5.46 0.80
CA SER A 176 3.43 5.67 -0.48
C SER A 176 2.66 6.98 -0.60
N LYS A 177 2.59 7.82 0.45
CA LYS A 177 2.01 9.17 0.34
C LYS A 177 2.98 10.20 -0.25
N VAL A 178 4.27 9.88 -0.27
CA VAL A 178 5.37 10.81 -0.65
C VAL A 178 6.30 10.23 -1.73
N TRP A 179 5.85 9.21 -2.46
CA TRP A 179 6.67 8.45 -3.41
C TRP A 179 7.12 9.22 -4.67
N ARG A 180 6.52 10.37 -4.93
CA ARG A 180 6.72 11.24 -6.10
C ARG A 180 6.61 12.71 -5.73
#